data_AF-W1J1G6-F1
#
_entry.id   AF-W1J1G6-F1
#
_cell.length_a   1.000
_cell.length_b   1.000
_cell.length_c   1.000
_cell.angle_alpha   90.00
_cell.angle_beta   90.00
_cell.angle_gamma   90.00
#
_symmetry.space_group_name_H-M   'P 1'
#
loop_
_entity.id
_entity.type
_entity.pdbx_description
1 polymer ?
#
loop_
_entity_poly.entity_id
_entity_poly.type
_entity_poly.pdbx_seq_one_letter_code
_entity_poly.pdbx_strand_id
1 'polypeptide(L)'
;MKNLGLSGTVERAENAISKNDANEKFLPRLSNSGAQVGALTISSDNDWPGIIFETANRYRIGIEGTRGKTLTIWANDSNGERRYGLLMLEKSGTIATVEDVEATTRNLPMLSVGQSVITLTSTSARSLGVNYANQSGKPIAVCVRIVGGTSAAVKILVNGVEFGSGHSIAQHTSAATAFSIVPNGATYRVESLFTIEQWTELR
;
A
#
# COMPACT_ATOMS: atom_id res chain seq x y z
N MET A 1 15.00 36.50 64.89
CA MET A 1 15.22 36.28 63.45
C MET A 1 15.27 37.56 62.62
N LYS A 2 14.36 38.55 62.81
CA LYS A 2 14.37 39.82 62.06
C LYS A 2 15.71 40.59 62.10
N ASN A 3 16.38 40.62 63.26
CA ASN A 3 17.63 41.37 63.47
C ASN A 3 18.88 40.66 62.94
N LEU A 4 18.75 39.42 62.42
CA LEU A 4 19.85 38.67 61.80
C LEU A 4 19.79 38.74 60.26
N GLY A 5 18.87 39.51 59.68
CA GLY A 5 18.70 39.61 58.23
C GLY A 5 18.15 38.36 57.55
N LEU A 6 17.72 37.35 58.31
CA LEU A 6 17.31 36.04 57.80
C LEU A 6 15.84 35.97 57.36
N SER A 7 15.09 37.07 57.41
CA SER A 7 13.65 37.06 57.10
C SER A 7 13.36 36.54 55.69
N GLY A 8 14.14 36.95 54.69
CA GLY A 8 13.97 36.46 53.32
C GLY A 8 14.37 34.99 53.13
N THR A 9 15.30 34.49 53.94
CA THR A 9 15.68 33.07 53.94
C THR A 9 14.58 32.20 54.55
N VAL A 10 13.98 32.65 55.65
CA VAL A 10 12.86 31.98 56.30
C VAL A 10 11.66 31.92 55.35
N GLU A 11 11.31 33.04 54.72
CA GLU A 11 10.22 33.10 53.75
C GLU A 11 10.45 32.16 52.55
N ARG A 12 11.68 32.08 52.03
CA ARG A 12 12.00 31.12 50.95
C ARG A 12 11.93 29.67 51.41
N ALA A 13 12.33 29.37 52.65
CA ALA A 13 12.28 28.02 53.19
C ALA A 13 10.84 27.57 53.47
N GLU A 14 9.99 28.48 53.95
CA GLU A 14 8.55 28.23 54.15
C GLU A 14 7.81 27.97 52.83
N ASN A 15 8.26 28.58 51.73
CA ASN A 15 7.68 28.42 50.41
C ASN A 15 8.41 27.38 49.53
N ALA A 16 9.41 26.67 50.06
CA ALA A 16 10.15 25.65 49.32
C ALA A 16 9.36 24.33 49.30
N ILE A 17 9.32 23.67 48.14
CA ILE A 17 8.80 22.30 48.02
C ILE A 17 9.77 21.34 48.69
N SER A 18 9.26 20.38 49.47
CA SER A 18 10.09 19.36 50.11
C SER A 18 10.79 18.49 49.05
N LYS A 19 11.99 17.98 49.37
CA LYS A 19 12.73 17.10 48.44
C LYS A 19 11.92 15.85 48.05
N ASN A 20 11.13 15.32 48.98
CA ASN A 20 10.31 14.14 48.72
C ASN A 20 9.15 14.48 47.78
N ASP A 21 8.43 15.59 48.03
CA ASP A 21 7.38 16.05 47.11
C ASP A 21 7.93 16.36 45.73
N ALA A 22 9.11 16.98 45.65
CA ALA A 22 9.79 17.29 44.39
C ALA A 22 10.06 16.02 43.56
N ASN A 23 10.54 14.95 44.22
CA ASN A 23 10.93 13.71 43.56
C ASN A 23 9.74 12.81 43.20
N GLU A 24 8.65 12.85 43.96
CA GLU A 24 7.51 11.96 43.77
C GLU A 24 6.44 12.53 42.82
N LYS A 25 6.33 13.86 42.72
CA LYS A 25 5.20 14.52 42.05
C LYS A 25 5.56 15.29 40.79
N PHE A 26 6.85 15.55 40.54
CA PHE A 26 7.27 16.43 39.46
C PHE A 26 8.35 15.82 38.57
N LEU A 27 8.30 16.12 37.28
CA LEU A 27 9.37 15.81 36.34
C LEU A 27 10.54 16.78 36.57
N PRO A 28 11.75 16.30 36.89
CA PRO A 28 12.90 17.19 37.06
C PRO A 28 13.25 17.87 35.72
N ARG A 29 13.33 19.19 35.76
CA ARG A 29 13.72 20.00 34.59
C ARG A 29 15.26 20.15 34.57
N LEU A 30 15.89 19.71 33.49
CA LEU A 30 17.35 19.78 33.33
C LEU A 30 17.84 21.22 33.11
N SER A 31 17.06 22.06 32.42
CA SER A 31 17.37 23.47 32.17
C SER A 31 16.14 24.31 31.81
N ASN A 32 16.31 25.63 31.65
CA ASN A 32 15.23 26.53 31.20
C ASN A 32 14.71 26.22 29.77
N SER A 33 15.40 25.38 28.99
CA SER A 33 15.05 25.02 27.61
C SER A 33 14.77 23.53 27.39
N GLY A 34 14.85 22.69 28.43
CA GLY A 34 14.59 21.26 28.26
C GLY A 34 14.55 20.45 29.55
N ALA A 35 13.80 19.35 29.50
CA ALA A 35 13.87 18.25 30.44
C ALA A 35 14.33 17.00 29.67
N GLN A 36 15.29 16.25 30.21
CA GLN A 36 15.76 14.99 29.63
C GLN A 36 15.49 13.88 30.65
N VAL A 37 14.81 12.82 30.23
CA VAL A 37 14.66 11.59 31.01
C VAL A 37 15.34 10.45 30.28
N GLY A 38 16.05 9.59 31.01
CA GLY A 38 16.73 8.44 30.42
C GLY A 38 15.76 7.40 29.86
N ALA A 39 14.62 7.16 30.53
CA ALA A 39 13.54 6.31 30.05
C ALA A 39 12.16 6.88 30.44
N LEU A 40 11.22 6.87 29.50
CA LEU A 40 9.80 7.20 29.71
C LEU A 40 9.04 5.92 30.09
N THR A 41 8.39 5.93 31.26
CA THR A 41 7.69 4.76 31.83
C THR A 41 6.21 5.04 32.03
N ILE A 42 5.37 4.10 31.57
CA ILE A 42 3.91 4.12 31.59
C ILE A 42 3.41 3.28 32.78
N SER A 43 2.43 3.80 33.52
CA SER A 43 1.89 3.23 34.77
C SER A 43 0.96 2.02 34.55
N SER A 44 0.85 1.14 35.57
CA SER A 44 0.13 -0.14 35.57
C SER A 44 -1.39 -0.07 35.79
N ASP A 45 -1.94 1.10 36.13
CA ASP A 45 -3.34 1.23 36.59
C ASP A 45 -4.26 1.93 35.58
N ASN A 46 -3.86 1.98 34.31
CA ASN A 46 -4.65 2.56 33.23
C ASN A 46 -4.84 1.55 32.09
N ASP A 47 -6.10 1.31 31.71
CA ASP A 47 -6.47 0.52 30.50
C ASP A 47 -5.95 1.15 29.19
N TRP A 48 -5.39 2.37 29.26
CA TRP A 48 -5.00 3.21 28.12
C TRP A 48 -3.56 3.74 28.28
N PRO A 49 -2.53 2.89 28.14
CA PRO A 49 -1.15 3.32 28.24
C PRO A 49 -0.81 4.28 27.10
N GLY A 50 -0.32 5.50 27.39
CA GLY A 50 0.00 6.46 26.33
C GLY A 50 0.88 7.65 26.72
N ILE A 51 1.35 8.35 25.71
CA ILE A 51 2.13 9.57 25.79
C ILE A 51 1.27 10.69 25.20
N ILE A 52 1.01 11.75 25.96
CA ILE A 52 0.16 12.87 25.54
C ILE A 52 0.89 14.19 25.75
N PHE A 53 0.91 15.03 24.73
CA PHE A 53 1.39 16.41 24.80
C PHE A 53 0.19 17.35 24.72
N GLU A 54 0.08 18.29 25.66
CA GLU A 54 -0.97 19.30 25.72
C GLU A 54 -0.38 20.71 25.68
N THR A 55 -0.98 21.59 24.88
CA THR A 55 -0.63 23.02 24.84
C THR A 55 -1.41 23.81 25.88
N ALA A 56 -0.97 25.03 26.23
CA ALA A 56 -1.72 25.93 27.12
C ALA A 56 -3.16 26.22 26.64
N ASN A 57 -3.41 26.08 25.33
CA ASN A 57 -4.72 26.25 24.69
C ASN A 57 -5.48 24.92 24.52
N ARG A 58 -5.11 23.88 25.27
CA ARG A 58 -5.78 22.57 25.36
C ARG A 58 -5.77 21.71 24.09
N TYR A 59 -5.03 22.08 23.05
CA TYR A 59 -4.75 21.16 21.95
C TYR A 59 -3.90 19.99 22.44
N ARG A 60 -4.26 18.78 22.00
CA ARG A 60 -3.61 17.54 22.43
C ARG A 60 -3.15 16.72 21.24
N ILE A 61 -1.98 16.09 21.39
CA ILE A 61 -1.47 15.04 20.51
C ILE A 61 -1.08 13.86 21.39
N GLY A 62 -1.47 12.65 21.00
CA GLY A 62 -1.22 11.45 21.80
C GLY A 62 -0.86 10.22 20.97
N ILE A 63 -0.09 9.33 21.61
CA ILE A 63 0.10 7.94 21.19
C ILE A 63 -0.39 7.07 22.36
N GLU A 64 -1.42 6.27 22.15
CA GLU A 64 -1.97 5.42 23.20
C GLU A 64 -2.31 4.01 22.72
N GLY A 65 -2.19 3.04 23.61
CA GLY A 65 -2.90 1.78 23.52
C GLY A 65 -4.35 2.00 23.97
N THR A 66 -5.31 1.43 23.25
CA THR A 66 -6.73 1.47 23.62
C THR A 66 -7.17 0.11 24.15
N ARG A 67 -8.15 0.10 25.06
CA ARG A 67 -8.88 -1.11 25.48
C ARG A 67 -9.42 -1.84 24.24
N GLY A 68 -8.82 -2.98 23.89
CA GLY A 68 -9.05 -3.67 22.61
C GLY A 68 -7.80 -3.92 21.75
N LYS A 69 -6.59 -3.65 22.28
CA LYS A 69 -5.29 -3.93 21.65
C LYS A 69 -4.98 -3.12 20.38
N THR A 70 -5.48 -1.89 20.30
CA THR A 70 -5.18 -1.00 19.16
C THR A 70 -4.10 0.00 19.52
N LEU A 71 -3.19 0.26 18.58
CA LEU A 71 -2.33 1.43 18.61
C LEU A 71 -3.09 2.60 18.02
N THR A 72 -3.21 3.69 18.76
CA THR A 72 -3.91 4.91 18.33
C THR A 72 -2.95 6.09 18.35
N ILE A 73 -2.75 6.73 17.21
CA ILE A 73 -2.09 8.04 17.10
C ILE A 73 -3.17 9.06 16.80
N TRP A 74 -3.24 10.13 17.59
CA TRP A 74 -4.36 11.07 17.49
C TRP A 74 -4.03 12.52 17.80
N ALA A 75 -4.88 13.42 17.30
CA ALA A 75 -4.87 14.83 17.64
C ALA A 75 -6.29 15.35 17.91
N ASN A 76 -6.46 16.11 18.99
CA ASN A 76 -7.72 16.77 19.32
C ASN A 76 -7.59 18.30 19.22
N ASP A 77 -8.71 18.98 18.98
CA ASP A 77 -8.79 20.44 19.05
C ASP A 77 -8.87 20.96 20.50
N SER A 78 -8.98 22.29 20.66
CA SER A 78 -9.08 22.95 21.97
C SER A 78 -10.36 22.61 22.75
N ASN A 79 -11.38 22.10 22.07
CA ASN A 79 -12.65 21.67 22.66
C ASN A 79 -12.61 20.19 23.08
N GLY A 80 -11.53 19.48 22.74
CA GLY A 80 -11.36 18.06 23.02
C GLY A 80 -11.86 17.14 21.91
N GLU A 81 -12.33 17.69 20.78
CA GLU A 81 -12.87 16.92 19.65
C GLU A 81 -11.75 16.34 18.77
N ARG A 82 -11.95 15.13 18.27
CA ARG A 82 -10.95 14.41 17.46
C ARG A 82 -10.82 15.04 16.07
N ARG A 83 -9.60 15.48 15.71
CA ARG A 83 -9.29 16.03 14.38
C ARG A 83 -8.71 14.99 13.43
N TYR A 84 -7.75 14.20 13.92
CA TYR A 84 -7.06 13.19 13.14
C TYR A 84 -6.83 11.95 14.01
N GLY A 85 -7.02 10.77 13.44
CA GLY A 85 -6.76 9.50 14.10
C GLY A 85 -6.19 8.49 13.12
N LEU A 86 -5.09 7.85 13.49
CA LEU A 86 -4.64 6.60 12.89
C LEU A 86 -4.96 5.49 13.88
N LEU A 87 -5.98 4.70 13.56
CA LEU A 87 -6.42 3.57 14.37
C LEU A 87 -5.87 2.29 13.73
N MET A 88 -5.03 1.56 14.46
CA MET A 88 -4.50 0.29 14.00
C MET A 88 -5.01 -0.84 14.89
N LEU A 89 -5.72 -1.80 14.27
CA LEU A 89 -5.97 -3.08 14.89
C LEU A 89 -4.66 -3.85 15.11
N GLU A 90 -4.60 -4.71 16.11
CA GLU A 90 -3.47 -5.62 16.33
C GLU A 90 -3.24 -6.45 15.06
N LYS A 91 -2.19 -6.13 14.32
CA LYS A 91 -1.73 -6.86 13.14
C LYS A 91 -0.21 -6.86 13.10
N SER A 92 0.37 -8.00 12.77
CA SER A 92 1.79 -8.08 12.41
C SER A 92 1.99 -7.52 11.01
N GLY A 93 2.99 -6.66 10.79
CA GLY A 93 3.35 -6.16 9.46
C GLY A 93 3.86 -4.73 9.47
N THR A 94 4.12 -4.21 8.27
CA THR A 94 4.57 -2.83 8.03
C THR A 94 3.35 -1.95 7.74
N ILE A 95 3.31 -0.76 8.32
CA ILE A 95 2.32 0.27 7.97
C ILE A 95 2.72 0.86 6.62
N ALA A 96 1.78 0.87 5.68
CA ALA A 96 1.95 1.49 4.37
C ALA A 96 1.12 2.78 4.31
N THR A 97 1.71 3.86 3.81
CA THR A 97 0.96 5.06 3.40
C THR A 97 0.12 4.76 2.16
N VAL A 98 -0.83 5.66 1.84
CA VAL A 98 -1.55 5.56 0.56
C VAL A 98 -0.57 5.62 -0.62
N GLU A 99 0.49 6.43 -0.52
CA GLU A 99 1.53 6.50 -1.53
C GLU A 99 2.30 5.18 -1.68
N ASP A 100 2.63 4.48 -0.58
CA ASP A 100 3.26 3.15 -0.65
C ASP A 100 2.37 2.13 -1.37
N VAL A 101 1.05 2.20 -1.16
CA VAL A 101 0.06 1.35 -1.84
C VAL A 101 -0.14 1.76 -3.30
N GLU A 102 -0.17 3.06 -3.60
CA GLU A 102 -0.35 3.60 -4.95
C GLU A 102 0.90 3.42 -5.81
N ALA A 103 2.09 3.63 -5.26
CA ALA A 103 3.37 3.36 -5.92
C ALA A 103 3.50 1.87 -6.27
N THR A 104 3.00 1.00 -5.39
CA THR A 104 2.92 -0.43 -5.66
C THR A 104 1.89 -0.68 -6.77
N THR A 105 0.62 -0.30 -6.59
CA THR A 105 -0.49 -0.63 -7.51
C THR A 105 -0.41 0.01 -8.90
N ARG A 106 0.14 1.23 -9.05
CA ARG A 106 0.33 1.87 -10.37
C ARG A 106 1.48 1.26 -11.17
N ASN A 107 2.45 0.66 -10.51
CA ASN A 107 3.63 0.02 -11.14
C ASN A 107 3.58 -1.51 -11.12
N LEU A 108 2.56 -2.13 -10.53
CA LEU A 108 2.39 -3.57 -10.67
C LEU A 108 2.19 -3.88 -12.16
N PRO A 109 2.94 -4.86 -12.72
CA PRO A 109 2.77 -5.28 -14.10
C PRO A 109 1.49 -6.12 -14.22
N MET A 110 0.33 -5.46 -14.08
CA MET A 110 -0.98 -6.07 -14.16
C MET A 110 -1.54 -5.96 -15.57
N LEU A 111 -2.30 -6.99 -15.96
CA LEU A 111 -3.10 -6.95 -17.18
C LEU A 111 -4.15 -5.83 -17.08
N SER A 112 -4.43 -5.15 -18.19
CA SER A 112 -5.39 -4.04 -18.37
C SER A 112 -5.03 -2.68 -17.76
N VAL A 113 -4.09 -2.59 -16.81
CA VAL A 113 -3.73 -1.30 -16.20
C VAL A 113 -2.85 -0.48 -17.15
N GLY A 114 -3.40 0.58 -17.74
CA GLY A 114 -2.68 1.47 -18.67
C GLY A 114 -2.32 0.81 -20.00
N GLN A 115 -3.08 -0.21 -20.41
CA GLN A 115 -2.94 -0.91 -21.69
C GLN A 115 -4.04 -0.48 -22.67
N SER A 116 -3.75 -0.54 -23.96
CA SER A 116 -4.73 -0.26 -25.03
C SER A 116 -5.06 -1.51 -25.82
N VAL A 117 -6.30 -1.61 -26.30
CA VAL A 117 -6.71 -2.65 -27.25
C VAL A 117 -6.23 -2.26 -28.65
N ILE A 118 -5.46 -3.14 -29.29
CA ILE A 118 -4.97 -2.99 -30.64
C ILE A 118 -5.52 -4.14 -31.48
N THR A 119 -6.33 -3.81 -32.48
CA THR A 119 -6.77 -4.78 -33.49
C THR A 119 -5.85 -4.71 -34.69
N LEU A 120 -5.25 -5.84 -35.01
CA LEU A 120 -4.33 -6.04 -36.12
C LEU A 120 -5.05 -6.88 -37.18
N THR A 121 -5.95 -6.26 -37.96
CA THR A 121 -6.56 -6.93 -39.12
C THR A 121 -5.52 -7.06 -40.25
N SER A 122 -5.83 -7.92 -41.22
CA SER A 122 -5.04 -8.51 -42.33
C SER A 122 -3.96 -7.68 -43.08
N THR A 123 -3.69 -6.45 -42.69
CA THR A 123 -2.65 -5.55 -43.21
C THR A 123 -1.63 -5.08 -42.16
N SER A 124 -1.71 -5.56 -40.91
CA SER A 124 -0.82 -5.12 -39.82
C SER A 124 -0.02 -6.27 -39.18
N ALA A 125 1.24 -6.37 -39.62
CA ALA A 125 2.47 -6.96 -39.01
C ALA A 125 2.47 -8.31 -38.26
N ARG A 126 1.33 -8.96 -38.00
CA ARG A 126 1.27 -10.28 -37.36
C ARG A 126 1.01 -11.38 -38.38
N SER A 127 1.64 -12.52 -38.16
CA SER A 127 1.62 -13.68 -39.05
C SER A 127 1.71 -14.95 -38.21
N LEU A 128 1.06 -16.02 -38.69
CA LEU A 128 1.13 -17.35 -38.10
C LEU A 128 2.57 -17.88 -38.17
N GLY A 129 2.95 -18.72 -37.21
CA GLY A 129 4.27 -19.36 -37.16
C GLY A 129 5.44 -18.45 -36.76
N VAL A 130 5.20 -17.15 -36.55
CA VAL A 130 6.25 -16.20 -36.13
C VAL A 130 6.28 -16.09 -34.60
N ASN A 131 7.48 -16.11 -34.02
CA ASN A 131 7.69 -15.82 -32.60
C ASN A 131 7.70 -14.32 -32.35
N TYR A 132 6.82 -13.86 -31.47
CA TYR A 132 6.78 -12.49 -30.97
C TYR A 132 7.19 -12.47 -29.51
N ALA A 133 7.89 -11.42 -29.07
CA ALA A 133 8.25 -11.23 -27.67
C ALA A 133 7.36 -10.16 -27.04
N ASN A 134 6.86 -10.42 -25.84
CA ASN A 134 6.24 -9.38 -25.03
C ASN A 134 7.33 -8.62 -24.26
N GLN A 135 7.59 -7.37 -24.67
CA GLN A 135 8.55 -6.46 -24.02
C GLN A 135 7.89 -5.19 -23.50
N SER A 136 6.58 -5.20 -23.27
CA SER A 136 5.83 -4.00 -22.85
C SER A 136 6.05 -3.60 -21.39
N GLY A 137 6.78 -4.41 -20.61
CA GLY A 137 6.88 -4.25 -19.16
C GLY A 137 5.68 -4.82 -18.39
N LYS A 138 4.64 -5.34 -19.07
CA LYS A 138 3.41 -5.88 -18.48
C LYS A 138 2.94 -7.15 -19.19
N PRO A 139 2.21 -8.07 -18.54
CA PRO A 139 1.50 -9.13 -19.25
C PRO A 139 0.57 -8.54 -20.32
N ILE A 140 0.49 -9.17 -21.48
CA ILE A 140 -0.45 -8.80 -22.55
C ILE A 140 -1.49 -9.90 -22.72
N ALA A 141 -2.66 -9.55 -23.23
CA ALA A 141 -3.64 -10.55 -23.70
C ALA A 141 -3.59 -10.63 -25.23
N VAL A 142 -3.56 -11.84 -25.76
CA VAL A 142 -3.54 -12.10 -27.21
C VAL A 142 -4.78 -12.93 -27.54
N CYS A 143 -5.59 -12.44 -28.47
CA CYS A 143 -6.77 -13.12 -28.98
C CYS A 143 -6.67 -13.20 -30.50
N VAL A 144 -6.76 -14.41 -31.06
CA VAL A 144 -6.70 -14.62 -32.51
C VAL A 144 -7.91 -15.42 -32.95
N ARG A 145 -8.65 -14.88 -33.91
CA ARG A 145 -9.72 -15.55 -34.63
C ARG A 145 -9.24 -15.93 -36.03
N ILE A 146 -9.48 -17.18 -36.38
CA ILE A 146 -9.26 -17.72 -37.72
C ILE A 146 -10.59 -18.16 -38.33
N VAL A 147 -10.61 -18.24 -39.66
CA VAL A 147 -11.73 -18.79 -40.42
C VAL A 147 -11.24 -19.92 -41.32
N GLY A 148 -12.07 -20.94 -41.44
CA GLY A 148 -11.88 -22.08 -42.33
C GLY A 148 -13.19 -22.51 -42.98
N GLY A 149 -13.10 -23.30 -44.05
CA GLY A 149 -14.28 -23.72 -44.81
C GLY A 149 -15.11 -24.77 -44.07
N THR A 150 -14.52 -25.93 -43.80
CA THR A 150 -15.20 -27.08 -43.17
C THR A 150 -14.68 -27.40 -41.77
N SER A 151 -13.54 -26.82 -41.41
CA SER A 151 -12.92 -26.92 -40.09
C SER A 151 -12.06 -25.67 -39.86
N ALA A 152 -11.79 -25.37 -38.60
CA ALA A 152 -10.87 -24.34 -38.18
C ALA A 152 -10.20 -24.79 -36.87
N ALA A 153 -8.87 -24.69 -36.80
CA ALA A 153 -8.08 -25.02 -35.63
C ALA A 153 -6.94 -24.00 -35.46
N VAL A 154 -6.84 -23.41 -34.27
CA VAL A 154 -5.79 -22.45 -33.92
C VAL A 154 -5.28 -22.72 -32.52
N LYS A 155 -3.98 -22.55 -32.29
CA LYS A 155 -3.38 -22.56 -30.96
C LYS A 155 -2.38 -21.43 -30.79
N ILE A 156 -2.22 -21.02 -29.55
CA ILE A 156 -1.23 -20.04 -29.11
C ILE A 156 -0.27 -20.76 -28.17
N LEU A 157 1.01 -20.69 -28.51
CA LEU A 157 2.09 -21.17 -27.66
C LEU A 157 2.69 -19.98 -26.92
N VAL A 158 2.95 -20.13 -25.62
CA VAL A 158 3.70 -19.19 -24.78
C VAL A 158 4.95 -19.90 -24.28
N ASN A 159 6.13 -19.36 -24.59
CA ASN A 159 7.43 -20.02 -24.38
C ASN A 159 7.48 -21.46 -24.95
N GLY A 160 6.79 -21.69 -26.08
CA GLY A 160 6.72 -23.00 -26.73
C GLY A 160 5.72 -23.99 -26.11
N VAL A 161 5.03 -23.64 -25.02
CA VAL A 161 3.97 -24.45 -24.41
C VAL A 161 2.62 -24.01 -24.96
N GLU A 162 1.80 -24.95 -25.45
CA GLU A 162 0.41 -24.64 -25.82
C GLU A 162 -0.34 -24.11 -24.60
N PHE A 163 -0.73 -22.84 -24.65
CA PHE A 163 -1.39 -22.15 -23.54
C PHE A 163 -2.88 -21.96 -23.80
N GLY A 164 -3.28 -21.79 -25.07
CA GLY A 164 -4.68 -21.69 -25.46
C GLY A 164 -4.91 -22.18 -26.87
N SER A 165 -6.05 -22.81 -27.11
CA SER A 165 -6.45 -23.31 -28.43
C SER A 165 -7.95 -23.18 -28.65
N GLY A 166 -8.35 -23.25 -29.92
CA GLY A 166 -9.73 -23.19 -30.36
C GLY A 166 -9.94 -24.05 -31.59
N HIS A 167 -11.08 -24.75 -31.63
CA HIS A 167 -11.43 -25.69 -32.68
C HIS A 167 -12.89 -25.55 -33.07
N SER A 168 -13.18 -25.72 -34.36
CA SER A 168 -14.53 -25.76 -34.90
C SER A 168 -14.61 -26.74 -36.07
N ILE A 169 -15.74 -27.44 -36.17
CA ILE A 169 -16.10 -28.35 -37.26
C ILE A 169 -17.51 -27.99 -37.72
N ALA A 170 -17.63 -26.92 -38.48
CA ALA A 170 -18.88 -26.48 -39.08
C ALA A 170 -18.76 -26.55 -40.61
N GLN A 171 -19.78 -27.07 -41.28
CA GLN A 171 -19.82 -27.05 -42.74
C GLN A 171 -20.02 -25.61 -43.22
N HIS A 172 -19.10 -25.13 -44.06
CA HIS A 172 -19.10 -23.85 -44.77
C HIS A 172 -18.83 -22.57 -43.95
N THR A 173 -18.82 -22.63 -42.61
CA THR A 173 -18.72 -21.43 -41.75
C THR A 173 -17.79 -21.61 -40.55
N SER A 174 -16.86 -22.56 -40.62
CA SER A 174 -16.03 -22.88 -39.45
C SER A 174 -15.12 -21.71 -39.07
N ALA A 175 -15.19 -21.30 -37.81
CA ALA A 175 -14.32 -20.29 -37.24
C ALA A 175 -13.89 -20.72 -35.85
N ALA A 176 -12.64 -20.42 -35.51
CA ALA A 176 -12.07 -20.76 -34.21
C ALA A 176 -11.30 -19.58 -33.64
N THR A 177 -11.34 -19.45 -32.32
CA THR A 177 -10.65 -18.39 -31.58
C THR A 177 -9.77 -19.02 -30.52
N ALA A 178 -8.53 -18.55 -30.40
CA ALA A 178 -7.66 -18.86 -29.27
C ALA A 178 -7.33 -17.58 -28.49
N PHE A 179 -7.20 -17.73 -27.18
CA PHE A 179 -6.87 -16.64 -26.25
C PHE A 179 -5.71 -17.08 -25.35
N SER A 180 -4.80 -16.16 -25.02
CA SER A 180 -3.73 -16.41 -24.04
C SER A 180 -3.27 -15.13 -23.36
N ILE A 181 -2.77 -15.28 -22.14
CA ILE A 181 -2.03 -14.23 -21.43
C ILE A 181 -0.54 -14.50 -21.64
N VAL A 182 0.21 -13.51 -22.10
CA VAL A 182 1.65 -13.61 -22.35
C VAL A 182 2.39 -12.76 -21.31
N PRO A 183 3.12 -13.36 -20.35
CA PRO A 183 3.90 -12.61 -19.38
C PRO A 183 4.91 -11.66 -20.03
N ASN A 184 5.30 -10.59 -19.33
CA ASN A 184 6.41 -9.75 -19.79
C ASN A 184 7.70 -10.59 -19.87
N GLY A 185 8.48 -10.41 -20.94
CA GLY A 185 9.69 -11.18 -21.23
C GLY A 185 9.44 -12.54 -21.91
N ALA A 186 8.20 -13.03 -21.97
CA ALA A 186 7.88 -14.28 -22.65
C ALA A 186 7.78 -14.10 -24.17
N THR A 187 7.98 -15.20 -24.90
CA THR A 187 7.65 -15.28 -26.33
C THR A 187 6.31 -15.95 -26.52
N TYR A 188 5.61 -15.59 -27.59
CA TYR A 188 4.39 -16.26 -28.03
C TYR A 188 4.37 -16.43 -29.54
N ARG A 189 3.68 -17.49 -29.98
CA ARG A 189 3.52 -17.84 -31.39
C ARG A 189 2.13 -18.40 -31.61
N VAL A 190 1.49 -18.01 -32.70
CA VAL A 190 0.16 -18.51 -33.07
C VAL A 190 0.33 -19.47 -34.25
N GLU A 191 -0.22 -20.67 -34.13
CA GLU A 191 -0.14 -21.73 -35.13
C GLU A 191 -1.54 -22.12 -35.60
N SER A 192 -1.70 -22.18 -36.92
CA SER A 192 -2.92 -22.61 -37.61
C SER A 192 -2.56 -22.92 -39.07
N LEU A 193 -3.36 -23.78 -39.71
CA LEU A 193 -3.32 -24.02 -41.17
C LEU A 193 -4.35 -23.15 -41.93
N PHE A 194 -5.07 -22.30 -41.22
CA PHE A 194 -6.19 -21.49 -41.73
C PHE A 194 -5.85 -20.00 -41.72
N THR A 195 -6.71 -19.19 -42.34
CA THR A 195 -6.47 -17.75 -42.47
C THR A 195 -6.84 -17.01 -41.19
N ILE A 196 -5.97 -16.07 -40.77
CA ILE A 196 -6.29 -15.12 -39.71
C ILE A 196 -7.41 -14.21 -40.23
N GLU A 197 -8.52 -14.17 -39.49
CA GLU A 197 -9.56 -13.18 -39.72
C GLU A 197 -9.33 -11.95 -38.84
N GLN A 198 -8.94 -12.16 -37.58
CA GLN A 198 -8.67 -11.08 -36.64
C GLN A 198 -7.57 -11.47 -35.66
N TRP A 199 -6.70 -10.51 -35.35
CA TRP A 199 -5.73 -10.59 -34.27
C TRP A 199 -5.90 -9.37 -33.38
N THR A 200 -6.05 -9.57 -32.08
CA THR A 200 -6.25 -8.49 -31.11
C THR A 200 -5.29 -8.66 -29.95
N GLU A 201 -4.64 -7.57 -29.56
CA GLU A 201 -3.76 -7.52 -28.39
C GLU A 201 -4.26 -6.45 -27.41
N LEU A 202 -4.32 -6.75 -26.11
CA LEU A 202 -4.40 -5.75 -25.05
C LEU A 202 -2.99 -5.57 -24.50
N ARG A 203 -2.38 -4.40 -24.72
CA ARG A 203 -0.98 -4.17 -24.38
C ARG A 203 -0.60 -2.76 -23.97
#